data_AF-A0A7J9ZEY9-F1
#
_entry.id   AF-A0A7J9ZEY9-F1
#
_cell.length_a   1.000
_cell.length_b   1.000
_cell.length_c   1.000
_cell.angle_alpha   90.00
_cell.angle_beta   90.00
_cell.angle_gamma   90.00
#
_symmetry.space_group_name_H-M   'P 1'
#
loop_
_entity.id
_entity.type
_entity.pdbx_description
1 polymer ?
#
loop_
_entity_poly.entity_id
_entity_poly.type
_entity_poly.pdbx_seq_one_letter_code
_entity_poly.pdbx_strand_id
1 'polypeptide(L)' 'MIEVDGVTHRYGDRTALSDVSVALAEHRVGLIGANGS' A
#
# COMPACT_ATOMS: atom_id res chain seq x y z
N MET A 1 11.11 -1.35 -11.61
CA MET A 1 11.15 -0.96 -10.19
C MET A 1 10.06 0.07 -9.96
N ILE A 2 9.18 -0.17 -9.00
CA ILE A 2 8.12 0.76 -8.59
C ILE A 2 8.35 1.11 -7.12
N GLU A 3 8.17 2.37 -6.77
CA GLU A 3 8.32 2.87 -5.40
C GLU A 3 7.05 3.62 -4.98
N VAL A 4 6.60 3.31 -3.78
CA VAL A 4 5.54 4.04 -3.06
C VAL A 4 6.20 4.58 -1.81
N ASP A 5 6.05 5.87 -1.54
CA ASP A 5 6.70 6.53 -0.41
C ASP A 5 5.70 7.35 0.41
N GLY A 6 5.54 6.99 1.69
CA GLY A 6 4.75 7.71 2.68
C GLY A 6 3.27 7.89 2.31
N VAL A 7 2.69 6.96 1.55
CA VAL A 7 1.36 7.17 0.98
C VAL A 7 0.28 6.91 2.04
N THR A 8 -0.52 7.94 2.27
CA THR A 8 -1.77 7.85 3.03
C THR A 8 -2.94 8.02 2.08
N HIS A 9 -3.94 7.12 2.18
CA HIS A 9 -5.15 7.18 1.37
C HIS A 9 -6.40 6.99 2.23
N ARG A 10 -7.42 7.80 1.95
CA ARG A 10 -8.67 7.85 2.71
C ARG A 10 -9.88 7.85 1.78
N TYR A 11 -10.89 7.07 2.15
CA TYR A 11 -12.24 7.14 1.61
C TYR A 11 -13.14 7.81 2.65
N GLY A 12 -13.32 9.13 2.51
CA GLY A 12 -14.00 9.95 3.52
C GLY A 12 -13.30 9.87 4.87
N ASP A 13 -14.00 9.34 5.87
CA ASP A 13 -13.49 9.20 7.23
C ASP A 13 -12.63 7.94 7.45
N ARG A 14 -12.68 6.99 6.52
CA ARG A 14 -11.95 5.72 6.63
C ARG A 14 -10.56 5.84 5.99
N THR A 15 -9.51 5.71 6.80
CA THR A 15 -8.14 5.51 6.31
C THR A 15 -7.97 4.09 5.80
N ALA A 16 -7.66 3.95 4.51
CA ALA A 16 -7.39 2.67 3.85
C ALA A 16 -5.89 2.35 3.79
N LEU A 17 -5.04 3.36 3.56
CA LEU A 17 -3.59 3.25 3.66
C LEU A 17 -3.10 4.32 4.64
N SER A 18 -2.20 3.95 5.55
CA SER A 18 -1.63 4.85 6.55
C SER A 18 -0.12 4.82 6.45
N ASP A 19 0.46 5.87 5.86
CA ASP A 19 1.92 6.06 5.74
C ASP A 19 2.66 4.84 5.18
N VAL A 20 2.20 4.33 4.02
CA VAL A 20 2.75 3.11 3.42
C VAL A 20 3.92 3.45 2.49
N SER A 21 5.09 2.88 2.77
CA SER A 21 6.24 2.86 1.88
C SER A 21 6.60 1.44 1.44
N VAL A 22 6.76 1.22 0.14
CA VAL A 22 7.17 -0.09 -0.42
C VAL A 22 7.96 0.09 -1.71
N ALA A 23 9.01 -0.73 -1.87
CA ALA A 23 9.77 -0.87 -3.10
C ALA A 23 9.47 -2.23 -3.75
N LEU A 24 8.93 -2.21 -4.97
CA LEU A 24 8.64 -3.39 -5.77
C LEU A 24 9.72 -3.54 -6.85
N ALA A 25 10.71 -4.37 -6.56
CA ALA A 25 11.84 -4.62 -7.45
C ALA A 25 11.49 -5.59 -8.60
N GLU A 26 10.63 -6.56 -8.32
CA GLU A 26 10.26 -7.63 -9.25
C GLU A 26 9.06 -7.27 -10.13
N HIS A 27 8.94 -7.95 -11.28
CA HIS A 27 7.79 -7.81 -12.17
C HIS A 27 6.49 -8.40 -11.61
N ARG A 28 6.58 -9.34 -10.66
CA ARG A 28 5.41 -9.98 -10.03
C ARG A 28 5.58 -9.98 -8.53
N VAL A 29 4.62 -9.36 -7.84
CA VAL A 29 4.58 -9.32 -6.38
C VAL A 29 3.20 -9.78 -5.92
N GLY A 30 3.14 -10.70 -4.97
CA GLY A 30 1.92 -11.12 -4.32
C GLY A 30 1.68 -10.30 -3.06
N LEU A 31 0.50 -9.69 -2.94
CA LEU A 31 0.06 -9.03 -1.71
C LEU A 31 -0.93 -9.95 -0.98
N ILE A 32 -0.70 -10.17 0.32
CA ILE A 32 -1.55 -10.97 1.18
C ILE A 32 -1.90 -10.17 2.44
N GLY A 33 -3.07 -10.42 3.00
CA GLY A 33 -3.53 -9.77 4.22
C GLY A 33 -4.98 -10.10 4.52
N ALA A 34 -5.42 -9.78 5.75
CA ALA A 34 -6.82 -9.88 6.11
C ALA A 34 -7.65 -8.81 5.37
N ASN A 35 -8.98 -9.01 5.28
CA ASN A 35 -9.86 -8.01 4.69
C ASN A 35 -9.73 -6.67 5.43
N GLY A 36 -9.36 -5.62 4.69
CA GLY A 36 -9.15 -4.27 5.22
C GLY A 36 -7.75 -4.01 5.80
N SER A 37 -6.78 -4.88 5.51
CA SER A 37 -5.34 -4.58 5.68
C SER A 37 -4.82 -3.55 4.68
#